data_AF-A0A0V0Z1G1-F1
#
_entry.id   AF-A0A0V0Z1G1-F1
#
_cell.length_a   1.000
_cell.length_b   1.000
_cell.length_c   1.000
_cell.angle_alpha   90.00
_cell.angle_beta   90.00
_cell.angle_gamma   90.00
#
_symmetry.space_group_name_H-M   'P 1'
#
loop_
_entity.id
_entity.type
_entity.pdbx_description
1 polymer ?
#
loop_
_entity_poly.entity_id
_entity_poly.type
_entity_poly.pdbx_seq_one_letter_code
_entity_poly.pdbx_strand_id
1 'polypeptide(L)'
;MIYAVGIGTIDVEVFNGKQWIASVLNDVLYVPEFGSSCLFSLGAAAARGYKIIMDNFNIRLMMNNRTELVGYKDGDLYTLLIRRLSDNTSMSA
;
A
#
# COMPACT_ATOMS: atom_id res chain seq x y z
N MET A 1 25.12 -0.36 -0.94
CA MET A 1 24.08 -1.15 -1.62
C MET A 1 22.98 -1.41 -0.60
N ILE A 2 21.72 -1.20 -0.98
CA ILE A 2 20.57 -1.35 -0.07
C ILE A 2 20.03 -2.78 -0.27
N TYR A 3 19.84 -3.52 0.83
CA TYR A 3 19.42 -4.92 0.78
C TYR A 3 18.16 -5.17 1.60
N ALA A 4 17.29 -6.06 1.10
CA ALA A 4 16.26 -6.64 1.94
C ALA A 4 16.90 -7.66 2.90
N VAL A 5 16.57 -7.56 4.19
CA VAL A 5 17.02 -8.49 5.23
C VAL A 5 15.96 -9.53 5.58
N GLY A 6 14.75 -9.38 5.04
CA GLY A 6 13.66 -10.34 5.21
C GLY A 6 12.57 -10.16 4.16
N ILE A 7 11.70 -11.16 4.04
CA ILE A 7 10.48 -11.12 3.24
C ILE A 7 9.34 -11.70 4.07
N GLY A 8 8.16 -11.12 3.98
CA GLY A 8 7.00 -11.60 4.72
C GLY A 8 5.67 -11.05 4.22
N THR A 9 4.63 -11.40 4.95
CA THR A 9 3.27 -10.93 4.74
C THR A 9 2.88 -10.05 5.91
N ILE A 10 2.20 -8.94 5.63
CA ILE A 10 1.72 -7.99 6.65
C ILE A 10 0.24 -7.67 6.46
N ASP A 11 -0.47 -7.56 7.57
CA ASP A 11 -1.84 -7.06 7.61
C ASP A 11 -1.85 -5.53 7.55
N VAL A 12 -2.71 -4.99 6.71
CA VAL A 12 -2.83 -3.55 6.46
C VAL A 12 -4.29 -3.14 6.33
N GLU A 13 -4.53 -1.85 6.32
CA GLU A 13 -5.76 -1.29 5.76
C GLU A 13 -5.42 -0.45 4.53
N VAL A 14 -6.25 -0.58 3.51
CA VAL A 14 -6.16 0.22 2.27
C VAL A 14 -7.39 1.11 2.14
N PHE A 15 -7.20 2.36 1.73
CA PHE A 15 -8.33 3.26 1.47
C PHE A 15 -8.79 3.13 0.03
N ASN A 16 -10.04 2.75 -0.18
CA ASN A 16 -10.61 2.56 -1.52
C ASN A 16 -11.27 3.83 -2.11
N GLY A 17 -11.06 4.97 -1.46
CA GLY A 17 -11.72 6.24 -1.80
C GLY A 17 -13.00 6.52 -1.00
N LYS A 18 -13.50 5.54 -0.22
CA LYS A 18 -14.69 5.68 0.63
C LYS A 18 -14.43 5.27 2.07
N GLN A 19 -13.76 4.14 2.26
CA GLN A 19 -13.50 3.58 3.58
C GLN A 19 -12.15 2.86 3.59
N TRP A 20 -11.62 2.64 4.80
CA TRP A 20 -10.49 1.77 5.04
C TRP A 20 -10.97 0.32 5.07
N ILE A 21 -10.28 -0.55 4.33
CA ILE A 21 -10.61 -1.97 4.20
C ILE A 21 -9.41 -2.78 4.64
N ALA A 22 -9.62 -3.73 5.56
CA ALA A 22 -8.60 -4.69 5.96
C ALA A 22 -8.12 -5.50 4.75
N SER A 23 -6.81 -5.59 4.59
CA SER A 23 -6.15 -6.22 3.46
C SER A 23 -4.80 -6.79 3.88
N VAL A 24 -4.12 -7.41 2.92
CA VAL A 24 -2.86 -8.12 3.14
C VAL A 24 -1.88 -7.77 2.04
N LEU A 25 -0.68 -7.35 2.42
CA LEU A 25 0.44 -7.25 1.50
C LEU A 25 1.32 -8.49 1.65
N ASN A 26 1.40 -9.28 0.58
CA ASN A 26 2.27 -10.45 0.48
C ASN A 26 3.59 -10.08 -0.21
N ASP A 27 4.64 -10.87 0.06
CA ASP A 27 5.97 -10.71 -0.53
C ASP A 27 6.62 -9.34 -0.23
N VAL A 28 6.35 -8.80 0.97
CA VAL A 28 6.88 -7.52 1.43
C VAL A 28 8.32 -7.69 1.87
N LEU A 29 9.23 -6.96 1.24
CA LEU A 29 10.63 -6.92 1.59
C LEU A 29 10.85 -5.99 2.78
N TYR A 30 11.50 -6.49 3.83
CA TYR A 30 11.96 -5.68 4.96
C TYR A 30 13.36 -5.14 4.65
N VAL A 31 13.46 -3.82 4.48
CA VAL A 31 14.68 -3.09 4.15
C VAL A 31 14.91 -2.03 5.23
N PRO A 32 15.72 -2.29 6.27
CA PRO A 32 15.90 -1.38 7.42
C PRO A 32 16.35 0.03 7.01
N GLU A 33 17.13 0.14 5.94
CA GLU A 33 17.68 1.39 5.43
C GLU A 33 16.61 2.35 4.89
N PHE A 34 15.39 1.87 4.57
CA PHE A 34 14.27 2.74 4.22
C PHE A 34 13.57 3.35 5.44
N GLY A 35 13.88 2.89 6.66
CA GLY A 35 13.30 3.43 7.88
C GLY A 35 11.77 3.34 7.87
N SER A 36 11.10 4.49 7.95
CA SER A 36 9.63 4.58 7.87
C SER A 36 9.08 4.73 6.45
N SER A 37 9.95 4.92 5.45
CA SER A 37 9.55 4.96 4.05
C SER A 37 9.31 3.55 3.53
N CYS A 38 8.27 3.39 2.72
CA CYS A 38 7.94 2.12 2.08
C CYS A 38 7.77 2.34 0.59
N LEU A 39 8.35 1.45 -0.22
CA LEU A 39 8.10 1.41 -1.66
C LEU A 39 7.00 0.41 -1.98
N PHE A 40 6.18 0.73 -2.97
CA PHE A 40 5.13 -0.15 -3.48
C PHE A 40 5.37 -0.42 -4.97
N SER A 41 5.43 -1.70 -5.35
CA SER A 41 5.68 -2.09 -6.74
C SER A 41 4.40 -2.05 -7.57
N LEU A 42 4.25 -1.00 -8.40
CA LEU A 42 3.18 -0.92 -9.38
C LEU A 42 3.22 -2.07 -10.39
N GLY A 43 4.41 -2.53 -10.78
CA GLY A 43 4.58 -3.68 -11.67
C GLY A 43 4.05 -4.98 -11.04
N ALA A 44 4.30 -5.21 -9.75
CA ALA A 44 3.77 -6.37 -9.04
C ALA A 44 2.24 -6.32 -8.93
N ALA A 45 1.66 -5.13 -8.69
CA ALA A 45 0.21 -4.96 -8.71
C ALA A 45 -0.38 -5.21 -10.12
N ALA A 46 0.24 -4.68 -11.16
CA ALA A 46 -0.19 -4.91 -12.54
C ALA A 46 -0.16 -6.41 -12.92
N ALA A 47 0.89 -7.13 -12.52
CA ALA A 47 0.99 -8.58 -12.73
C ALA A 47 -0.11 -9.37 -12.00
N ARG A 48 -0.66 -8.83 -10.91
CA ARG A 48 -1.82 -9.38 -10.18
C ARG A 48 -3.18 -8.95 -10.77
N GLY A 49 -3.18 -8.24 -11.89
CA GLY A 49 -4.41 -7.85 -12.62
C GLY A 49 -4.95 -6.47 -12.27
N TYR A 50 -4.28 -5.69 -11.43
CA TYR A 50 -4.71 -4.32 -11.15
C TYR A 50 -4.48 -3.41 -12.36
N LYS A 51 -5.52 -2.67 -12.73
CA LYS A 51 -5.40 -1.54 -13.65
C LYS A 51 -4.99 -0.30 -12.86
N ILE A 52 -3.85 0.28 -13.21
CA ILE A 52 -3.35 1.51 -12.60
C ILE A 52 -3.75 2.69 -13.48
N ILE A 53 -4.41 3.68 -12.87
CA ILE A 53 -4.75 4.95 -13.54
C ILE A 53 -4.15 6.07 -12.70
N MET A 54 -3.38 6.94 -13.34
CA MET A 54 -2.75 8.07 -12.69
C MET A 54 -2.94 9.34 -13.52
N ASP A 55 -3.05 10.47 -12.83
CA ASP A 55 -3.00 11.82 -13.39
C ASP A 55 -2.01 12.66 -12.58
N ASN A 56 -1.91 13.96 -12.86
CA ASN A 56 -0.94 14.84 -12.20
C ASN A 56 -1.14 15.00 -10.69
N PHE A 57 -2.24 14.52 -10.13
CA PHE A 57 -2.60 14.70 -8.71
C PHE A 57 -2.92 13.39 -8.00
N ASN A 58 -3.40 12.37 -8.72
CA ASN A 58 -3.94 11.16 -8.12
C ASN A 58 -3.41 9.91 -8.79
N ILE A 59 -3.40 8.84 -8.02
CA ILE A 59 -3.24 7.46 -8.50
C ILE A 59 -4.37 6.60 -7.95
N ARG A 60 -4.87 5.67 -8.76
CA ARG A 60 -5.85 4.67 -8.35
C ARG A 60 -5.47 3.31 -8.92
N LEU A 61 -5.58 2.28 -8.09
CA LEU A 61 -5.48 0.89 -8.47
C LEU A 61 -6.89 0.31 -8.50
N MET A 62 -7.25 -0.27 -9.63
CA MET A 62 -8.58 -0.80 -9.89
C MET A 62 -8.53 -2.30 -10.20
N MET A 63 -9.49 -3.04 -9.65
CA MET A 63 -9.70 -4.46 -9.96
C MET A 63 -11.18 -4.63 -10.31
N ASN A 64 -11.49 -5.35 -11.40
CA ASN A 64 -12.88 -5.59 -11.82
C ASN A 64 -13.75 -4.31 -11.90
N ASN A 65 -13.19 -3.22 -12.45
CA ASN A 65 -13.80 -1.88 -12.53
C ASN A 65 -14.15 -1.22 -11.18
N ARG A 66 -13.64 -1.75 -10.06
CA ARG A 66 -13.77 -1.13 -8.73
C ARG A 66 -12.44 -0.52 -8.31
N THR A 67 -12.48 0.64 -7.69
CA THR A 67 -11.31 1.24 -7.04
C THR A 67 -11.04 0.49 -5.75
N GLU A 68 -9.87 -0.11 -5.63
CA GLU A 68 -9.46 -0.90 -4.46
C GLU A 68 -8.47 -0.14 -3.59
N LEU A 69 -7.64 0.72 -4.21
CA LEU A 69 -6.68 1.57 -3.51
C LEU A 69 -6.54 2.89 -4.24
N VAL A 70 -6.49 3.98 -3.49
CA VAL A 70 -6.16 5.32 -4.01
C VAL A 70 -4.91 5.88 -3.35
N GLY A 71 -4.33 6.87 -4.02
CA GLY A 71 -3.23 7.67 -3.52
C GLY A 71 -3.24 9.06 -4.15
N TYR A 72 -2.40 9.93 -3.62
CA TYR A 72 -2.25 11.30 -4.06
C TYR A 72 -0.79 11.60 -4.37
N LYS A 73 -0.54 12.62 -5.18
CA LYS A 73 0.81 13.10 -5.47
C LYS A 73 1.26 14.02 -4.34
N ASP A 74 2.45 13.77 -3.80
CA ASP A 74 3.16 14.59 -2.82
C ASP A 74 4.57 14.88 -3.35
N GLY A 75 4.81 16.13 -3.75
CA GLY A 75 5.99 16.49 -4.53
C GLY A 75 6.05 15.73 -5.86
N ASP A 76 7.14 15.00 -6.11
CA ASP A 76 7.31 14.16 -7.30
C ASP A 76 6.92 12.69 -7.10
N LEU A 77 6.40 12.33 -5.91
CA LEU A 77 6.05 10.97 -5.55
C LEU A 77 4.53 10.79 -5.47
N TYR A 78 4.06 9.57 -5.73
CA TYR A 78 2.69 9.18 -5.42
C TYR A 78 2.66 8.41 -4.11
N THR A 79 1.93 8.94 -3.13
CA THR A 79 1.72 8.33 -1.82
C THR A 79 0.40 7.55 -1.83
N LEU A 80 0.50 6.23 -1.65
CA LEU A 80 -0.65 5.35 -1.56
C LEU A 80 -1.23 5.37 -0.14
N LEU A 81 -2.56 5.39 -0.03
CA LEU A 81 -3.26 5.37 1.25
C LEU A 81 -3.34 3.93 1.79
N ILE A 82 -2.23 3.49 2.36
CA ILE A 82 -2.06 2.21 3.06
C ILE A 82 -1.59 2.52 4.48
N ARG A 83 -2.18 1.89 5.48
CA ARG A 83 -1.75 1.99 6.87
C ARG A 83 -1.65 0.61 7.51
N ARG A 84 -0.90 0.48 8.60
CA ARG A 84 -0.95 -0.75 9.41
C ARG A 84 -2.37 -0.95 9.91
N LEU A 85 -2.83 -2.21 9.92
CA LEU A 85 -4.07 -2.56 10.57
C LEU A 85 -3.98 -2.09 12.03
N SER A 86 -4.93 -1.24 12.45
CA SER A 86 -4.95 -0.79 13.84
C SER A 86 -5.24 -2.00 14.74
N ASP A 87 -4.31 -2.34 15.61
CA ASP A 87 -4.59 -3.26 16.70
C ASP A 87 -5.65 -2.60 17.58
N ASN A 88 -6.90 -3.04 17.46
CA ASN A 88 -7.93 -2.76 18.47
C ASN A 88 -7.61 -3.56 19.74
N THR A 89 -6.42 -3.37 20.31
CA THR A 89 -6.15 -3.75 21.69
C THR A 89 -6.70 -2.60 22.52
N SER A 90 -8.02 -2.58 22.69
CA SER A 90 -8.62 -1.96 23.86
C SER A 90 -7.96 -2.64 25.06
N MET A 91 -7.01 -1.97 25.70
CA MET A 91 -6.66 -2.26 27.07
C MET A 91 -7.94 -2.06 27.89
N SER A 92 -8.64 -3.16 28.14
CA SER A 92 -9.55 -3.27 29.27
C SER A 92 -8.72 -3.08 30.53
N ALA A 93 -8.76 -1.85 31.07
CA ALA A 93 -8.37 -1.54 32.43
C ALA A 93 -9.44 -2.03 33.42
#